data_AF-A0A542N5L0-F1
#
_entry.id   AF-A0A542N5L0-F1
#
_cell.length_a   1.000
_cell.length_b   1.000
_cell.length_c   1.000
_cell.angle_alpha   90.00
_cell.angle_beta   90.00
_cell.angle_gamma   90.00
#
_symmetry.space_group_name_H-M   'P 1'
#
loop_
_entity.id
_entity.type
_entity.pdbx_description
1 polymer ?
#
loop_
_entity_poly.entity_id
_entity_poly.type
_entity_poly.pdbx_seq_one_letter_code
_entity_poly.pdbx_strand_id
1 'polypeptide(L)'
;MNGTSSSAVVKDDGSLQLLTVIEGPDAPDRFAYSLDIPEGATIDFLPDGGALVTKDGSLVLGIAAPWAVDGNGSAVPTTYELSGSTLTQVVDHRGKDVSYPIVADPWLGAAIFQQVYQNASLQYISAVPSQWGAAIQLGVAGGVAGWAAGQAILKSAGWDELRGKAPIANNKATYRQQYDCHVLGAYVPFTAGVAWDLEGTRSNNPYWINNAASHLCNWR
;
A
#
# COMPACT_ATOMS: atom_id res chain seq x y z
N MET A 1 -25.81 20.88 11.23
CA MET A 1 -24.62 20.13 10.75
C MET A 1 -24.16 19.26 11.90
N ASN A 2 -23.91 17.97 11.69
CA ASN A 2 -23.62 17.01 12.78
C ASN A 2 -22.18 17.11 13.33
N GLY A 3 -21.53 18.27 13.21
CA GLY A 3 -20.15 18.44 13.69
C GLY A 3 -19.09 17.62 12.94
N THR A 4 -19.35 17.24 11.68
CA THR A 4 -18.38 16.52 10.86
C THR A 4 -18.36 17.09 9.45
N SER A 5 -17.18 17.15 8.85
CA SER A 5 -16.99 17.33 7.41
C SER A 5 -16.13 16.20 6.85
N SER A 6 -16.42 15.76 5.62
CA SER A 6 -15.63 14.73 4.95
C SER A 6 -15.27 15.16 3.54
N SER A 7 -14.07 14.81 3.10
CA SER A 7 -13.56 15.03 1.75
C SER A 7 -12.94 13.75 1.22
N ALA A 8 -13.01 13.55 -0.09
CA ALA A 8 -12.45 12.40 -0.77
C ALA A 8 -11.57 12.90 -1.93
N VAL A 9 -10.34 12.42 -2.01
CA VAL A 9 -9.38 12.77 -3.07
C VAL A 9 -8.92 11.50 -3.74
N VAL A 10 -9.29 11.35 -5.01
CA VAL A 10 -8.74 10.32 -5.89
C VAL A 10 -7.40 10.84 -6.41
N LYS A 11 -6.33 10.06 -6.22
CA LYS A 11 -5.00 10.36 -6.74
C LYS A 11 -4.82 9.78 -8.14
N ASP A 12 -3.86 10.30 -8.90
CA ASP A 12 -3.57 9.86 -10.27
C ASP A 12 -3.18 8.37 -10.37
N ASP A 13 -2.69 7.79 -9.26
CA ASP A 13 -2.35 6.36 -9.15
C ASP A 13 -3.56 5.46 -8.82
N GLY A 14 -4.78 6.03 -8.77
CA GLY A 14 -6.01 5.32 -8.44
C GLY A 14 -6.21 5.07 -6.95
N SER A 15 -5.32 5.53 -6.07
CA SER A 15 -5.55 5.52 -4.62
C SER A 15 -6.56 6.59 -4.22
N LEU A 16 -7.27 6.34 -3.13
CA LEU A 16 -8.28 7.21 -2.56
C LEU A 16 -7.86 7.62 -1.16
N GLN A 17 -7.76 8.92 -0.93
CA GLN A 17 -7.58 9.50 0.40
C GLN A 17 -8.93 10.03 0.88
N LEU A 18 -9.38 9.56 2.04
CA LEU A 18 -10.62 10.01 2.67
C LEU A 18 -10.24 10.81 3.91
N LEU A 19 -10.62 12.08 3.96
CA LEU A 19 -10.36 12.95 5.09
C LEU A 19 -11.66 13.21 5.83
N THR A 20 -11.73 12.89 7.12
CA THR A 20 -12.85 13.23 8.00
C THR A 20 -12.38 14.17 9.09
N VAL A 21 -13.03 15.33 9.20
CA VAL A 21 -12.82 16.30 10.26
C VAL A 21 -13.97 16.20 11.24
N ILE A 22 -13.65 15.95 12.50
CA ILE A 22 -14.57 15.90 13.64
C ILE A 22 -14.44 17.24 14.36
N GLU A 23 -15.48 18.08 14.29
CA GLU A 23 -15.42 19.49 14.69
C GLU A 23 -15.65 19.71 16.20
N GLY A 24 -16.19 18.72 16.91
CA GLY A 24 -16.54 18.89 18.31
C GLY A 24 -17.01 17.61 19.01
N PRO A 25 -17.26 17.69 20.33
CA PRO A 25 -17.57 16.53 21.18
C PRO A 25 -18.89 15.83 20.84
N ASP A 26 -19.85 16.57 20.29
CA ASP A 26 -21.16 16.03 19.91
C ASP A 26 -21.17 15.34 18.54
N ALA A 27 -20.05 15.37 17.82
CA ALA A 27 -19.93 14.73 16.53
C ALA A 27 -20.05 13.18 16.63
N PRO A 28 -20.47 12.51 15.56
CA PRO A 28 -20.32 11.07 15.40
C PRO A 28 -18.88 10.61 15.65
N ASP A 29 -18.76 9.43 16.23
CA ASP A 29 -17.51 8.70 16.47
C ASP A 29 -17.31 7.52 15.49
N ARG A 30 -18.28 7.29 14.58
CA ARG A 30 -18.30 6.15 13.66
C ARG A 30 -18.57 6.64 12.23
N PHE A 31 -17.67 6.31 11.32
CA PHE A 31 -17.70 6.74 9.92
C PHE A 31 -17.67 5.53 9.00
N ALA A 32 -18.79 5.29 8.31
CA ALA A 32 -18.97 4.10 7.48
C ALA A 32 -18.63 4.36 6.01
N TYR A 33 -17.91 3.41 5.41
CA TYR A 33 -17.49 3.39 4.01
C TYR A 33 -17.98 2.10 3.37
N SER A 34 -18.94 2.21 2.45
CA SER A 34 -19.40 1.06 1.66
C SER A 34 -18.40 0.79 0.54
N LEU A 35 -17.74 -0.37 0.59
CA LEU A 35 -16.78 -0.79 -0.41
C LEU A 35 -17.50 -1.53 -1.53
N ASP A 36 -17.36 -1.04 -2.76
CA ASP A 36 -17.75 -1.77 -3.96
C ASP A 36 -16.61 -2.70 -4.36
N ILE A 37 -16.69 -3.94 -3.90
CA ILE A 37 -15.67 -4.96 -4.14
C ILE A 37 -16.19 -6.02 -5.11
N PRO A 38 -15.33 -6.59 -5.97
CA PRO A 38 -15.74 -7.65 -6.90
C PRO A 38 -16.35 -8.84 -6.16
N GLU A 39 -17.36 -9.46 -6.76
CA GLU A 39 -17.94 -10.70 -6.23
C GLU A 39 -16.85 -11.77 -6.05
N GLY A 40 -16.86 -12.45 -4.90
CA GLY A 40 -15.87 -13.44 -4.51
C GLY A 40 -14.57 -12.87 -3.93
N ALA A 41 -14.44 -11.55 -3.77
CA ALA A 41 -13.33 -10.95 -3.04
C ALA A 41 -13.48 -11.13 -1.52
N THR A 42 -12.37 -11.30 -0.82
CA THR A 42 -12.28 -11.36 0.65
C THR A 42 -11.66 -10.09 1.20
N ILE A 43 -12.06 -9.69 2.41
CA ILE A 43 -11.43 -8.60 3.17
C ILE A 43 -10.78 -9.21 4.40
N ASP A 44 -9.46 -9.09 4.51
CA ASP A 44 -8.68 -9.63 5.60
C ASP A 44 -8.00 -8.49 6.37
N PHE A 45 -8.26 -8.42 7.69
CA PHE A 45 -7.58 -7.47 8.55
C PHE A 45 -6.12 -7.87 8.75
N LEU A 46 -5.26 -6.86 8.69
CA LEU A 46 -3.85 -6.95 9.01
C LEU A 46 -3.64 -6.76 10.53
N PRO A 47 -2.53 -7.25 11.10
CA PRO A 47 -2.24 -7.10 12.54
C PRO A 47 -2.18 -5.64 13.02
N ASP A 48 -2.04 -4.69 12.10
CA ASP A 48 -1.98 -3.27 12.36
C ASP A 48 -3.32 -2.55 12.33
N GLY A 49 -4.40 -3.28 12.07
CA GLY A 49 -5.73 -2.72 11.92
C GLY A 49 -6.04 -2.22 10.51
N GLY A 50 -5.09 -2.26 9.56
CA GLY A 50 -5.38 -2.09 8.13
C GLY A 50 -6.10 -3.31 7.55
N ALA A 51 -6.46 -3.28 6.27
CA ALA A 51 -7.11 -4.41 5.62
C ALA A 51 -6.65 -4.58 4.17
N LEU A 52 -6.66 -5.83 3.69
CA LEU A 52 -6.46 -6.15 2.28
C LEU A 52 -7.73 -6.76 1.71
N VAL A 53 -8.14 -6.27 0.55
CA VAL A 53 -9.16 -6.88 -0.29
C VAL A 53 -8.46 -7.71 -1.34
N THR A 54 -8.70 -9.01 -1.38
CA THR A 54 -8.09 -9.91 -2.36
C THR A 54 -9.12 -10.71 -3.13
N LYS A 55 -8.83 -11.06 -4.38
CA LYS A 55 -9.64 -11.95 -5.21
C LYS A 55 -8.72 -12.89 -5.96
N ASP A 56 -8.97 -14.19 -5.84
CA ASP A 56 -8.18 -15.24 -6.50
C ASP A 56 -6.67 -15.10 -6.24
N GLY A 57 -6.29 -14.67 -5.03
CA GLY A 57 -4.91 -14.43 -4.60
C GLY A 57 -4.29 -13.11 -5.05
N SER A 58 -5.00 -12.30 -5.85
CA SER A 58 -4.56 -10.98 -6.30
C SER A 58 -5.10 -9.87 -5.40
N LEU A 59 -4.30 -8.84 -5.12
CA LEU A 59 -4.77 -7.63 -4.42
C LEU A 59 -5.74 -6.85 -5.30
N VAL A 60 -6.90 -6.52 -4.74
CA VAL A 60 -7.91 -5.66 -5.34
C VAL A 60 -7.81 -4.25 -4.74
N LEU A 61 -7.67 -4.17 -3.42
CA LEU A 61 -7.61 -2.91 -2.69
C LEU A 61 -6.85 -3.09 -1.38
N GLY A 62 -5.93 -2.20 -1.07
CA GLY A 62 -5.32 -2.07 0.24
C GLY A 62 -5.93 -0.93 1.02
N ILE A 63 -6.11 -1.12 2.33
CA ILE A 63 -6.62 -0.11 3.25
C ILE A 63 -5.55 0.04 4.34
N ALA A 64 -4.95 1.21 4.42
CA ALA A 64 -3.97 1.54 5.45
C ALA A 64 -4.61 1.44 6.84
N ALA A 65 -3.79 1.13 7.85
CA ALA A 65 -4.20 1.23 9.24
C ALA A 65 -4.86 2.59 9.53
N PRO A 66 -5.95 2.62 10.31
CA PRO A 66 -6.63 3.86 10.62
C PRO A 66 -5.72 4.71 11.51
N TRP A 67 -5.73 6.02 11.29
CA TRP A 67 -5.12 6.98 12.19
C TRP A 67 -6.03 8.19 12.38
N ALA A 68 -5.88 8.83 13.54
CA ALA A 68 -6.54 10.08 13.87
C ALA A 68 -5.62 10.93 14.75
N VAL A 69 -5.65 12.23 14.56
CA VAL A 69 -4.91 13.21 15.36
C VAL A 69 -5.82 14.35 15.80
N ASP A 70 -5.60 14.85 17.00
CA ASP A 70 -6.34 15.98 17.56
C ASP A 70 -5.76 17.33 17.12
N GLY A 71 -6.40 18.43 17.51
CA GLY A 71 -5.99 19.80 17.18
C GLY A 71 -4.61 20.21 17.69
N ASN A 72 -4.02 19.43 18.61
CA ASN A 72 -2.65 19.60 19.10
C ASN A 72 -1.66 18.64 18.42
N GLY A 73 -2.12 17.81 17.49
CA GLY A 73 -1.33 16.76 16.83
C GLY A 73 -1.14 15.49 17.67
N SER A 74 -1.90 15.32 18.76
CA SER A 74 -1.84 14.11 19.59
C SER A 74 -2.65 12.99 18.95
N ALA A 75 -2.12 11.76 18.98
CA ALA A 75 -2.82 10.61 18.42
C ALA A 75 -4.13 10.34 19.19
N VAL A 76 -5.22 10.13 18.44
CA VAL A 76 -6.51 9.72 18.98
C VAL A 76 -6.72 8.24 18.63
N PRO A 77 -7.06 7.37 19.59
CA PRO A 77 -7.27 5.95 19.30
C PRO A 77 -8.37 5.74 18.26
N THR A 78 -8.09 4.90 17.27
CA THR A 78 -9.02 4.59 16.20
C THR A 78 -8.84 3.16 15.69
N THR A 79 -9.93 2.54 15.26
CA THR A 79 -9.97 1.18 14.72
C THR A 79 -10.92 1.09 13.55
N TYR A 80 -10.80 0.04 12.74
CA TYR A 80 -11.85 -0.33 11.79
C TYR A 80 -12.68 -1.50 12.33
N GLU A 81 -13.95 -1.50 11.94
CA GLU A 81 -14.87 -2.62 12.08
C GLU A 81 -15.45 -2.96 10.71
N LEU A 82 -15.64 -4.25 10.42
CA LEU A 82 -16.20 -4.72 9.14
C LEU A 82 -17.56 -5.37 9.35
N SER A 83 -18.55 -4.96 8.55
CA SER A 83 -19.85 -5.62 8.44
C SER A 83 -20.21 -5.80 6.97
N GLY A 84 -20.16 -7.04 6.47
CA GLY A 84 -20.26 -7.29 5.03
C GLY A 84 -19.14 -6.60 4.26
N SER A 85 -19.48 -5.76 3.29
CA SER A 85 -18.53 -4.90 2.56
C SER A 85 -18.48 -3.46 3.10
N THR A 86 -19.04 -3.19 4.28
CA THR A 86 -18.98 -1.86 4.90
C THR A 86 -17.88 -1.83 5.94
N LEU A 87 -16.84 -1.03 5.66
CA LEU A 87 -15.77 -0.73 6.59
C LEU A 87 -16.16 0.51 7.40
N THR A 88 -16.16 0.43 8.73
CA THR A 88 -16.45 1.56 9.60
C THR A 88 -15.20 1.94 10.37
N GLN A 89 -14.72 3.18 10.24
CA GLN A 89 -13.72 3.72 11.15
C GLN A 89 -14.41 4.22 12.42
N VAL A 90 -13.92 3.77 13.57
CA VAL A 90 -14.34 4.22 14.88
C VAL A 90 -13.22 5.09 15.46
N VAL A 91 -13.54 6.31 15.90
CA VAL A 91 -12.59 7.25 16.51
C VAL A 91 -13.01 7.49 17.95
N ASP A 92 -12.23 6.98 18.91
CA ASP A 92 -12.55 7.02 20.35
C ASP A 92 -12.25 8.41 20.95
N HIS A 93 -13.06 9.40 20.60
CA HIS A 93 -12.89 10.79 21.05
C HIS A 93 -13.89 11.23 22.13
N ARG A 94 -15.00 10.52 22.30
CA ARG A 94 -16.09 10.95 23.20
C ARG A 94 -15.71 10.79 24.66
N GLY A 95 -15.92 11.85 25.44
CA GLY A 95 -15.60 11.87 26.86
C GLY A 95 -14.10 11.74 27.17
N LYS A 96 -13.23 11.97 26.17
CA LYS A 96 -11.78 12.01 26.32
C LYS A 96 -11.29 13.46 26.41
N ASP A 97 -10.10 13.62 26.98
CA ASP A 97 -9.36 14.88 26.94
C ASP A 97 -8.62 14.98 25.59
N VAL A 98 -9.32 15.51 24.58
CA VAL A 98 -8.83 15.67 23.20
C VAL A 98 -9.15 17.08 22.71
N SER A 99 -8.28 17.66 21.88
CA SER A 99 -8.52 18.97 21.27
C SER A 99 -9.17 18.84 19.90
N TYR A 100 -10.22 19.61 19.66
CA TYR A 100 -10.87 19.69 18.36
C TYR A 100 -10.26 20.79 17.48
N PRO A 101 -10.29 20.67 16.14
CA PRO A 101 -10.85 19.54 15.40
C PRO A 101 -9.94 18.31 15.42
N ILE A 102 -10.55 17.12 15.39
CA ILE A 102 -9.83 15.86 15.16
C ILE A 102 -9.86 15.57 13.67
N VAL A 103 -8.73 15.17 13.12
CA VAL A 103 -8.60 14.72 11.73
C VAL A 103 -8.38 13.22 11.73
N ALA A 104 -9.26 12.49 11.05
CA ALA A 104 -9.14 11.07 10.76
C ALA A 104 -9.00 10.88 9.25
N ASP A 105 -7.97 10.16 8.80
CA ASP A 105 -7.66 10.03 7.37
C ASP A 105 -7.36 8.58 6.99
N PRO A 106 -8.40 7.78 6.71
CA PRO A 106 -8.22 6.47 6.13
C PRO A 106 -7.70 6.56 4.69
N TRP A 107 -6.56 5.92 4.41
CA TRP A 107 -5.95 5.88 3.06
C TRP A 107 -6.15 4.52 2.41
N LEU A 108 -6.74 4.51 1.21
CA LEU A 108 -7.03 3.33 0.42
C LEU A 108 -6.19 3.34 -0.85
N GLY A 109 -5.49 2.25 -1.16
CA GLY A 109 -4.63 2.13 -2.35
C GLY A 109 -5.02 0.97 -3.25
N ALA A 110 -5.25 1.24 -4.54
CA ALA A 110 -5.65 0.23 -5.52
C ALA A 110 -4.49 -0.33 -6.37
N ALA A 111 -3.47 0.48 -6.67
CA ALA A 111 -2.31 0.06 -7.47
C ALA A 111 -1.00 0.19 -6.69
N ILE A 112 -0.12 -0.81 -6.78
CA ILE A 112 1.24 -0.80 -6.24
C ILE A 112 2.18 -0.02 -7.17
N PHE A 113 1.97 -0.10 -8.49
CA PHE A 113 2.76 0.64 -9.48
C PHE A 113 1.88 1.66 -10.22
N GLN A 114 2.20 2.94 -10.09
CA GLN A 114 1.53 4.01 -10.82
C GLN A 114 1.85 3.97 -12.32
N GLN A 115 3.04 3.47 -12.68
CA GLN A 115 3.45 3.33 -14.07
C GLN A 115 4.28 2.06 -14.25
N VAL A 116 3.95 1.28 -15.28
CA VAL A 116 4.76 0.16 -15.73
C VAL A 116 4.99 0.30 -17.23
N TYR A 117 6.25 0.43 -17.61
CA TYR A 117 6.70 0.46 -19.00
C TYR A 117 7.44 -0.84 -19.32
N GLN A 118 7.21 -1.40 -20.51
CA GLN A 118 7.97 -2.54 -21.03
C GLN A 118 8.48 -2.27 -22.45
N ASN A 119 9.68 -2.76 -22.74
CA ASN A 119 10.26 -2.84 -24.07
C ASN A 119 10.76 -4.27 -24.31
N ALA A 120 10.03 -5.03 -25.11
CA ALA A 120 10.35 -6.43 -25.38
C ALA A 120 11.67 -6.60 -26.17
N SER A 121 11.95 -5.70 -27.12
CA SER A 121 13.16 -5.76 -27.95
C SER A 121 14.43 -5.51 -27.13
N LEU A 122 14.38 -4.59 -26.17
CA LEU A 122 15.47 -4.31 -25.24
C LEU A 122 15.48 -5.25 -24.02
N GLN A 123 14.46 -6.11 -23.88
CA GLN A 123 14.23 -6.93 -22.69
C GLN A 123 14.26 -6.07 -21.42
N TYR A 124 13.46 -5.02 -21.38
CA TYR A 124 13.53 -4.02 -20.32
C TYR A 124 12.13 -3.70 -19.77
N ILE A 125 12.03 -3.63 -18.44
CA ILE A 125 10.85 -3.18 -17.71
C ILE A 125 11.28 -2.06 -16.77
N SER A 126 10.48 -1.01 -16.69
CA SER A 126 10.59 0.05 -15.68
C SER A 126 9.26 0.16 -14.95
N ALA A 127 9.25 -0.07 -13.64
CA ALA A 127 8.05 0.01 -12.82
C ALA A 127 8.22 1.09 -11.73
N VAL A 128 7.38 2.13 -11.75
CA VAL A 128 7.41 3.22 -10.77
C VAL A 128 6.37 2.91 -9.69
N PRO A 129 6.78 2.71 -8.41
CA PRO A 129 5.83 2.53 -7.32
C PRO A 129 4.90 3.73 -7.20
N SER A 130 3.63 3.48 -6.91
CA SER A 130 2.67 4.50 -6.50
C SER A 130 3.00 5.03 -5.10
N GLN A 131 2.30 6.08 -4.63
CA GLN A 131 2.47 6.53 -3.24
C GLN A 131 2.10 5.40 -2.25
N TRP A 132 1.07 4.62 -2.59
CA TRP A 132 0.67 3.43 -1.84
C TRP A 132 1.71 2.31 -1.89
N GLY A 133 2.22 1.99 -3.08
CA GLY A 133 3.28 0.98 -3.25
C GLY A 133 4.56 1.34 -2.49
N ALA A 134 4.94 2.62 -2.47
CA ALA A 134 6.03 3.13 -1.67
C ALA A 134 5.75 3.00 -0.16
N ALA A 135 4.53 3.28 0.30
CA ALA A 135 4.14 3.09 1.70
C ALA A 135 4.18 1.61 2.13
N ILE A 136 3.76 0.68 1.25
CA ILE A 136 3.92 -0.77 1.46
C ILE A 136 5.41 -1.13 1.53
N GLN A 137 6.21 -0.60 0.60
CA GLN A 137 7.65 -0.85 0.53
C GLN A 137 8.38 -0.42 1.80
N LEU A 138 8.03 0.75 2.35
CA LEU A 138 8.62 1.29 3.58
C LEU A 138 8.02 0.66 4.85
N GLY A 139 7.03 -0.23 4.73
CA GLY A 139 6.33 -0.84 5.86
C GLY A 139 5.36 0.09 6.59
N VAL A 140 5.19 1.33 6.13
CA VAL A 140 4.24 2.31 6.67
C VAL A 140 2.81 1.82 6.52
N ALA A 141 2.50 1.20 5.37
CA ALA A 141 1.18 0.62 5.09
C ALA A 141 0.99 -0.81 5.63
N GLY A 142 1.98 -1.39 6.32
CA GLY A 142 1.89 -2.70 6.97
C GLY A 142 1.83 -2.64 8.51
N GLY A 143 1.93 -1.44 9.07
CA GLY A 143 1.79 -1.08 10.49
C GLY A 143 2.52 -1.97 11.50
N VAL A 144 1.87 -2.65 12.45
CA VAL A 144 2.49 -3.48 13.51
C VAL A 144 3.31 -4.65 12.96
N ALA A 145 2.91 -5.23 11.83
CA ALA A 145 3.73 -6.20 11.08
C ALA A 145 4.74 -5.51 10.14
N GLY A 146 4.54 -4.22 9.91
CA GLY A 146 5.44 -3.25 9.32
C GLY A 146 6.03 -3.72 8.02
N TRP A 147 7.36 -3.69 7.97
CA TRP A 147 8.12 -4.11 6.81
C TRP A 147 7.82 -5.56 6.38
N ALA A 148 7.60 -6.50 7.31
CA ALA A 148 7.37 -7.90 6.96
C ALA A 148 6.07 -8.12 6.17
N ALA A 149 4.99 -7.43 6.57
CA ALA A 149 3.74 -7.43 5.81
C ALA A 149 3.92 -6.76 4.44
N GLY A 150 4.64 -5.64 4.39
CA GLY A 150 4.97 -4.96 3.13
C GLY A 150 5.72 -5.85 2.15
N GLN A 151 6.72 -6.60 2.64
CA GLN A 151 7.45 -7.58 1.84
C GLN A 151 6.55 -8.69 1.31
N ALA A 152 5.62 -9.21 2.13
CA ALA A 152 4.71 -10.25 1.71
C ALA A 152 3.81 -9.76 0.57
N ILE A 153 3.21 -8.58 0.71
CA ILE A 153 2.35 -7.94 -0.32
C ILE A 153 3.12 -7.71 -1.61
N LEU A 154 4.33 -7.15 -1.53
CA LEU A 154 5.15 -6.87 -2.72
C LEU A 154 5.60 -8.17 -3.41
N LYS A 155 5.96 -9.21 -2.66
CA LYS A 155 6.41 -10.50 -3.24
C LYS A 155 5.29 -11.34 -3.83
N SER A 156 4.04 -11.10 -3.44
CA SER A 156 2.84 -11.72 -4.02
C SER A 156 2.13 -10.74 -4.96
N ALA A 157 1.16 -9.98 -4.45
CA ALA A 157 0.30 -9.10 -5.21
C ALA A 157 1.06 -8.08 -6.07
N GLY A 158 2.15 -7.52 -5.56
CA GLY A 158 2.99 -6.60 -6.37
C GLY A 158 3.60 -7.28 -7.59
N TRP A 159 4.06 -8.52 -7.44
CA TRP A 159 4.59 -9.29 -8.56
C TRP A 159 3.50 -9.65 -9.57
N ASP A 160 2.31 -10.00 -9.09
CA ASP A 160 1.17 -10.31 -9.96
C ASP A 160 0.68 -9.07 -10.73
N GLU A 161 0.63 -7.90 -10.08
CA GLU A 161 0.33 -6.63 -10.73
C GLU A 161 1.38 -6.30 -11.81
N LEU A 162 2.67 -6.38 -11.48
CA LEU A 162 3.74 -6.05 -12.42
C LEU A 162 3.70 -6.97 -13.65
N ARG A 163 3.54 -8.28 -13.46
CA ARG A 163 3.47 -9.23 -14.59
C ARG A 163 2.19 -9.09 -15.40
N GLY A 164 1.09 -8.67 -14.79
CA GLY A 164 -0.14 -8.32 -15.50
C GLY A 164 0.06 -7.12 -16.42
N LYS A 165 0.78 -6.09 -15.94
CA LYS A 165 1.09 -4.87 -16.71
C LYS A 165 2.26 -5.02 -17.70
N ALA A 166 3.22 -5.89 -17.41
CA ALA A 166 4.40 -6.19 -18.24
C ALA A 166 4.59 -7.71 -18.43
N PRO A 167 3.85 -8.35 -19.35
CA PRO A 167 3.91 -9.79 -19.56
C PRO A 167 5.30 -10.35 -19.87
N ILE A 168 6.23 -9.54 -20.41
CA ILE A 168 7.60 -9.98 -20.70
C ILE A 168 8.36 -10.42 -19.44
N ALA A 169 7.92 -10.01 -18.25
CA ALA A 169 8.44 -10.46 -16.96
C ALA A 169 8.35 -11.98 -16.77
N ASN A 170 7.42 -12.66 -17.47
CA ASN A 170 7.28 -14.12 -17.43
C ASN A 170 8.34 -14.86 -18.27
N ASN A 171 9.09 -14.16 -19.13
CA ASN A 171 9.93 -14.80 -20.12
C ASN A 171 11.26 -15.32 -19.53
N LYS A 172 11.75 -14.73 -18.44
CA LYS A 172 13.05 -15.07 -17.84
C LYS A 172 13.02 -14.91 -16.32
N ALA A 173 13.68 -15.82 -15.61
CA ALA A 173 13.76 -15.79 -14.14
C ALA A 173 14.46 -14.53 -13.59
N THR A 174 15.38 -13.94 -14.37
CA THR A 174 16.09 -12.71 -13.96
C THR A 174 15.16 -11.53 -13.64
N TYR A 175 13.99 -11.42 -14.28
CA TYR A 175 13.02 -10.37 -13.94
C TYR A 175 12.51 -10.50 -12.52
N ARG A 176 12.12 -11.72 -12.10
CA ARG A 176 11.68 -12.00 -10.73
C ARG A 176 12.78 -11.75 -9.72
N GLN A 177 14.00 -12.18 -10.05
CA GLN A 177 15.16 -12.02 -9.18
C GLN A 177 15.48 -10.53 -8.94
N GLN A 178 15.49 -9.72 -10.01
CA GLN A 178 15.72 -8.27 -9.92
C GLN A 178 14.59 -7.59 -9.16
N TYR A 179 13.35 -8.01 -9.42
CA TYR A 179 12.17 -7.52 -8.69
C TYR A 179 12.28 -7.79 -7.19
N ASP A 180 12.54 -9.03 -6.78
CA ASP A 180 12.69 -9.38 -5.36
C ASP A 180 13.85 -8.63 -4.70
N CYS A 181 14.89 -8.30 -5.48
CA CYS A 181 15.99 -7.47 -5.03
C CYS A 181 15.57 -6.00 -4.81
N HIS A 182 14.75 -5.41 -5.67
CA HIS A 182 14.13 -4.09 -5.43
C HIS A 182 13.19 -4.09 -4.22
N VAL A 183 12.40 -5.16 -4.07
CA VAL A 183 11.55 -5.36 -2.89
C VAL A 183 12.38 -5.42 -1.61
N LEU A 184 13.54 -6.10 -1.62
CA LEU A 184 14.47 -6.13 -0.48
C LEU A 184 15.17 -4.77 -0.26
N GLY A 185 15.61 -4.12 -1.34
CA GLY A 185 16.35 -2.85 -1.35
C GLY A 185 15.57 -1.63 -0.85
N ALA A 186 14.27 -1.80 -0.62
CA ALA A 186 13.34 -0.89 0.05
C ALA A 186 13.85 -0.14 1.29
N TYR A 187 14.88 -0.66 1.98
CA TYR A 187 15.44 -0.04 3.18
C TYR A 187 16.37 1.16 2.89
N VAL A 188 16.83 1.36 1.65
CA VAL A 188 17.79 2.41 1.28
C VAL A 188 17.19 3.34 0.20
N PRO A 189 16.48 4.42 0.58
CA PRO A 189 15.80 5.32 -0.37
C PRO A 189 16.74 6.17 -1.24
N PHE A 190 18.02 5.83 -1.37
CA PHE A 190 19.04 6.64 -2.04
C PHE A 190 19.89 5.91 -3.10
N THR A 191 19.63 4.64 -3.41
CA THR A 191 20.48 3.88 -4.36
C THR A 191 19.77 3.31 -5.59
N ALA A 192 18.44 3.22 -5.60
CA ALA A 192 17.66 2.87 -6.78
C ALA A 192 16.85 4.11 -7.17
N GLY A 193 16.81 4.48 -8.44
CA GLY A 193 15.99 5.60 -8.90
C GLY A 193 14.51 5.42 -8.53
N VAL A 194 13.68 6.40 -8.89
CA VAL A 194 12.22 6.33 -8.65
C VAL A 194 11.53 5.14 -9.33
N ALA A 195 12.20 4.49 -10.29
CA ALA A 195 11.73 3.31 -10.99
C ALA A 195 12.53 2.05 -10.59
N TRP A 196 11.82 0.93 -10.54
CA TRP A 196 12.40 -0.40 -10.46
C TRP A 196 12.67 -0.89 -11.88
N ASP A 197 13.92 -0.74 -12.28
CA ASP A 197 14.42 -1.19 -13.58
C ASP A 197 14.75 -2.68 -13.54
N LEU A 198 14.18 -3.44 -14.47
CA LEU A 198 14.42 -4.87 -14.66
C LEU A 198 14.92 -5.14 -16.08
N GLU A 199 16.10 -5.73 -16.20
CA GLU A 199 16.76 -5.99 -17.47
C GLU A 199 16.86 -7.50 -17.73
N GLY A 200 16.11 -8.00 -18.69
CA GLY A 200 16.13 -9.39 -19.14
C GLY A 200 17.43 -9.78 -19.86
N THR A 201 18.25 -8.82 -20.29
CA THR A 201 19.59 -9.09 -20.86
C THR A 201 20.55 -9.69 -19.83
N ARG A 202 20.29 -9.48 -18.54
CA ARG A 202 21.08 -10.02 -17.43
C ARG A 202 20.92 -11.53 -17.30
N SER A 203 21.97 -12.17 -16.78
CA SER A 203 21.95 -13.59 -16.45
C SER A 203 20.94 -13.88 -15.34
N ASN A 204 20.47 -15.13 -15.28
CA ASN A 204 19.70 -15.61 -14.14
C ASN A 204 20.66 -15.83 -12.96
N ASN A 205 20.36 -15.23 -11.82
CA ASN A 205 21.14 -15.35 -10.59
C ASN A 205 20.24 -15.83 -9.44
N PRO A 206 20.02 -17.15 -9.29
CA PRO A 206 19.17 -17.68 -8.20
C PRO A 206 19.75 -17.42 -6.79
N TYR A 207 21.02 -17.00 -6.68
CA TYR A 207 21.71 -16.74 -5.42
C TYR A 207 21.99 -15.25 -5.20
N TRP A 208 21.28 -14.36 -5.91
CA TRP A 208 21.46 -12.91 -5.84
C TRP A 208 21.44 -12.36 -4.41
N ILE A 209 20.68 -12.99 -3.50
CA ILE A 209 20.57 -12.53 -2.12
C ILE A 209 21.90 -12.66 -1.35
N ASN A 210 22.75 -13.62 -1.71
CA ASN A 210 24.02 -13.89 -1.00
C ASN A 210 25.02 -12.75 -1.14
N ASN A 211 24.89 -11.93 -2.19
CA ASN A 211 25.79 -10.86 -2.51
C ASN A 211 25.06 -9.58 -2.97
N ALA A 212 23.78 -9.43 -2.60
CA ALA A 212 22.92 -8.32 -3.01
C ALA A 212 23.56 -6.94 -2.77
N ALA A 213 24.22 -6.77 -1.62
CA ALA A 213 24.91 -5.52 -1.27
C ALA A 213 26.12 -5.20 -2.17
N SER A 214 26.76 -6.22 -2.75
CA SER A 214 27.95 -6.04 -3.61
C SER A 214 27.61 -5.56 -5.01
N HIS A 215 26.40 -5.89 -5.49
CA HIS A 215 25.97 -5.56 -6.84
C HIS A 215 24.76 -4.63 -6.88
N LEU A 216 24.12 -4.29 -5.74
CA LEU A 216 22.97 -3.37 -5.68
C LEU A 216 21.90 -3.73 -6.73
N CYS A 217 21.52 -5.01 -6.77
CA CYS A 217 20.60 -5.57 -7.77
C CYS A 217 21.04 -5.49 -9.24
N ASN A 218 22.29 -5.10 -9.51
CA ASN A 218 22.89 -4.91 -10.83
C ASN A 218 23.96 -5.98 -11.11
N TRP A 219 23.55 -7.24 -11.29
CA TRP A 219 24.44 -8.34 -11.69
C TRP A 219 24.44 -8.58 -13.21
N ARG A 220 25.54 -9.09 -13.76
CA ARG A 220 25.66 -9.38 -15.19
C ARG A 220 25.20 -10.78 -15.53
#